data_AF-X5VKK4-F1
#
_entry.id   AF-X5VKK4-F1
#
_cell.length_a   1.000
_cell.length_b   1.000
_cell.length_c   1.000
_cell.angle_alpha   90.00
_cell.angle_beta   90.00
_cell.angle_gamma   90.00
#
_symmetry.space_group_name_H-M   'P 1'
#
loop_
_entity.id
_entity.type
_entity.pdbx_description
1 polymer ?
#
loop_
_entity_poly.entity_id
_entity_poly.type
_entity_poly.pdbx_seq_one_letter_code
_entity_poly.pdbx_strand_id
1 'polypeptide(L)'
;MQPGDGIIDKMNEGLTSPKFVFFFVSGKSLQSNMVKLEWQNALYKATKGECKIIPVRVDGSTMPPVLLQNVYIDMFANGIEAAIVQIVNVIQGNNTFTPQHMGFSNLTYSFSGNPSVAVDIVISASHLMEPNPSFLVLIDNEEGEIKIEMNGGVPHRGGFNKGITLDNGIVVNGFAIAPLGGAITPKMPTKLKITPQQGKLVAFRGVLHQASYDEWKAIPPRN
;
A
#
# COMPACT_ATOMS: atom_id res chain seq x y z
N MET A 1 -15.10 -27.26 -5.55
CA MET A 1 -14.26 -28.47 -5.72
C MET A 1 -14.56 -29.39 -4.56
N GLN A 2 -14.87 -30.66 -4.82
CA GLN A 2 -14.98 -31.68 -3.79
C GLN A 2 -13.69 -32.53 -3.76
N PRO A 3 -13.34 -33.13 -2.62
CA PRO A 3 -12.22 -34.07 -2.56
C PRO A 3 -12.48 -35.24 -3.51
N GLY A 4 -11.63 -35.38 -4.55
CA GLY A 4 -11.79 -36.40 -5.60
C GLY A 4 -11.92 -35.85 -7.02
N ASP A 5 -12.21 -34.54 -7.18
CA ASP A 5 -12.12 -33.87 -8.48
C ASP A 5 -10.63 -33.75 -8.88
N GLY A 6 -10.24 -34.38 -10.00
CA GLY A 6 -8.91 -34.19 -10.59
C GLY A 6 -8.76 -32.75 -11.09
N ILE A 7 -7.75 -32.02 -10.60
CA ILE A 7 -7.43 -30.66 -11.03
C ILE A 7 -7.31 -30.56 -12.57
N ILE A 8 -6.80 -31.64 -13.20
CA ILE A 8 -6.58 -31.75 -14.65
C ILE A 8 -7.87 -31.66 -15.46
N ASP A 9 -8.96 -32.31 -15.02
CA ASP A 9 -10.20 -32.37 -15.79
C ASP A 9 -10.94 -31.03 -15.77
N LYS A 10 -10.96 -30.33 -14.62
CA LYS A 10 -11.52 -28.97 -14.53
C LYS A 10 -10.60 -27.89 -15.06
N MET A 11 -9.29 -28.12 -15.10
CA MET A 11 -8.36 -27.25 -15.83
C MET A 11 -8.59 -27.33 -17.33
N ASN A 12 -8.81 -28.51 -17.90
CA ASN A 12 -9.11 -28.63 -19.34
C ASN A 12 -10.41 -27.91 -19.71
N GLU A 13 -11.45 -27.96 -18.89
CA GLU A 13 -12.68 -27.16 -19.06
C GLU A 13 -12.43 -25.65 -18.88
N GLY A 14 -11.62 -25.24 -17.90
CA GLY A 14 -11.25 -23.83 -17.68
C GLY A 14 -10.25 -23.27 -18.71
N LEU A 15 -9.49 -24.13 -19.39
CA LEU A 15 -8.47 -23.80 -20.39
C LEU A 15 -9.00 -23.86 -21.83
N THR A 16 -10.31 -24.04 -22.02
CA THR A 16 -10.90 -24.15 -23.37
C THR A 16 -10.81 -22.85 -24.19
N SER A 17 -10.51 -21.69 -23.57
CA SER A 17 -9.82 -20.52 -24.19
C SER A 17 -9.78 -19.30 -23.25
N PRO A 18 -9.00 -19.30 -22.15
CA PRO A 18 -8.83 -18.09 -21.36
C PRO A 18 -7.95 -17.08 -22.10
N LYS A 19 -8.42 -15.84 -22.23
CA LYS A 19 -7.61 -14.74 -22.78
C LYS A 19 -6.37 -14.44 -21.92
N PHE A 20 -6.49 -14.64 -20.61
CA PHE A 20 -5.44 -14.37 -19.63
C PHE A 20 -5.27 -15.55 -18.67
N VAL A 21 -4.02 -15.90 -18.37
CA VAL A 21 -3.65 -16.88 -17.35
C VAL A 21 -2.67 -16.21 -16.39
N PHE A 22 -3.08 -16.04 -15.13
CA PHE A 22 -2.21 -15.54 -14.07
C PHE A 22 -1.50 -16.70 -13.40
N PHE A 23 -0.18 -16.75 -13.51
CA PHE A 23 0.64 -17.83 -12.98
C PHE A 23 1.35 -17.40 -11.70
N PHE A 24 0.88 -17.88 -10.55
CA PHE A 24 1.43 -17.50 -9.24
C PHE A 24 2.73 -18.27 -8.93
N VAL A 25 3.84 -17.55 -8.85
CA VAL A 25 5.20 -18.09 -8.70
C VAL A 25 5.68 -17.94 -7.26
N SER A 26 5.95 -19.08 -6.64
CA SER A 26 6.61 -19.23 -5.34
C SER A 26 7.73 -20.26 -5.45
N GLY A 27 8.66 -20.28 -4.50
CA GLY A 27 9.69 -21.33 -4.42
C GLY A 27 9.08 -22.74 -4.37
N LYS A 28 7.92 -22.88 -3.70
CA LYS A 28 7.17 -24.15 -3.64
C LYS A 28 6.50 -24.51 -4.96
N SER A 29 5.94 -23.53 -5.69
CA SER A 29 5.28 -23.81 -6.98
C SER A 29 6.28 -24.18 -8.08
N LEU A 30 7.51 -23.66 -8.02
CA LEU A 30 8.60 -24.02 -8.93
C LEU A 30 9.15 -25.44 -8.71
N GLN A 31 9.13 -25.94 -7.47
CA GLN A 31 9.61 -27.28 -7.12
C GLN A 31 8.56 -28.38 -7.36
N SER A 32 7.27 -28.01 -7.48
CA SER A 32 6.19 -28.97 -7.71
C SER A 32 6.22 -29.52 -9.14
N ASN A 33 6.40 -30.84 -9.27
CA ASN A 33 6.39 -31.54 -10.57
C ASN A 33 5.03 -31.47 -11.29
N MET A 34 3.94 -31.37 -10.53
CA MET A 34 2.58 -31.23 -11.06
C MET A 34 2.37 -29.84 -11.69
N VAL A 35 2.86 -28.79 -11.01
CA VAL A 35 2.78 -27.40 -11.50
C VAL A 35 3.63 -27.23 -12.77
N LYS A 36 4.80 -27.89 -12.87
CA LYS A 36 5.65 -27.85 -14.07
C LYS A 36 4.92 -28.25 -15.36
N LEU A 37 4.10 -29.29 -15.32
CA LEU A 37 3.37 -29.76 -16.51
C LEU A 37 2.24 -28.79 -16.90
N GLU A 38 1.57 -28.21 -15.91
CA GLU A 38 0.41 -27.33 -16.10
C GLU A 38 0.78 -26.00 -16.76
N TRP A 39 1.82 -25.30 -16.29
CA TRP A 39 2.21 -24.03 -16.90
C TRP A 39 3.01 -24.20 -18.19
N GLN A 40 3.65 -25.35 -18.43
CA GLN A 40 4.27 -25.64 -19.74
C GLN A 40 3.21 -25.73 -20.84
N ASN A 41 2.06 -26.35 -20.56
CA ASN A 41 0.92 -26.39 -21.49
C ASN A 41 0.32 -25.00 -21.72
N ALA A 42 0.19 -24.20 -20.65
CA ALA A 42 -0.23 -22.81 -20.78
C ALA A 42 0.77 -22.01 -21.63
N LEU A 43 2.08 -22.18 -21.39
CA LEU A 43 3.17 -21.51 -22.13
C LEU A 43 3.12 -21.88 -23.61
N TYR A 44 2.91 -23.16 -23.92
CA TYR A 44 2.74 -23.61 -25.29
C TYR A 44 1.55 -22.93 -25.99
N LYS A 45 0.38 -22.82 -25.33
CA LYS A 45 -0.77 -22.06 -25.86
C LYS A 45 -0.46 -20.57 -26.01
N ALA A 46 0.31 -19.98 -25.09
CA ALA A 46 0.73 -18.59 -25.19
C ALA A 46 1.68 -18.31 -26.36
N THR A 47 2.60 -19.24 -26.65
CA THR A 47 3.47 -19.12 -27.84
C THR A 47 2.71 -19.17 -29.16
N LYS A 48 1.48 -19.73 -29.17
CA LYS A 48 0.57 -19.72 -30.33
C LYS A 48 -0.33 -18.48 -30.38
N GLY A 49 -0.22 -17.56 -29.43
CA GLY A 49 -1.06 -16.35 -29.34
C GLY A 49 -2.49 -16.60 -28.86
N GLU A 50 -2.81 -17.83 -28.42
CA GLU A 50 -4.15 -18.21 -27.98
C GLU A 50 -4.47 -17.73 -26.56
N CYS A 51 -3.45 -17.39 -25.78
CA CYS A 51 -3.57 -17.00 -24.38
C CYS A 51 -2.40 -16.09 -23.95
N LYS A 52 -2.65 -15.09 -23.09
CA LYS A 52 -1.59 -14.29 -22.46
C LYS A 52 -1.28 -14.81 -21.06
N ILE A 53 -0.06 -15.29 -20.84
CA ILE A 53 0.42 -15.67 -19.49
C ILE A 53 1.05 -14.47 -18.81
N ILE A 54 0.64 -14.21 -17.59
CA ILE A 54 1.17 -13.16 -16.73
C ILE A 54 1.67 -13.81 -15.44
N PRO A 55 3.00 -13.88 -15.23
CA PRO A 55 3.53 -14.39 -13.97
C PRO A 55 3.23 -13.42 -12.83
N VAL A 56 2.92 -13.94 -11.64
CA VAL A 56 2.67 -13.18 -10.40
C VAL A 56 3.58 -13.73 -9.32
N ARG A 57 4.65 -13.01 -8.95
CA ARG A 57 5.59 -13.44 -7.92
C ARG A 57 5.00 -13.24 -6.53
N VAL A 58 4.90 -14.31 -5.74
CA VAL A 58 4.27 -14.27 -4.40
C VAL A 58 5.24 -14.38 -3.22
N ASP A 59 6.49 -14.78 -3.46
CA ASP A 59 7.54 -14.83 -2.46
C ASP A 59 8.88 -14.31 -3.02
N GLY A 60 9.95 -14.35 -2.23
CA GLY A 60 11.29 -13.94 -2.64
C GLY A 60 11.98 -14.85 -3.68
N SER A 61 11.26 -15.80 -4.29
CA SER A 61 11.86 -16.70 -5.30
C SER A 61 12.30 -15.94 -6.55
N THR A 62 13.37 -16.46 -7.16
CA THR A 62 13.86 -15.97 -8.46
C THR A 62 12.92 -16.40 -9.57
N MET A 63 12.54 -15.46 -10.42
CA MET A 63 11.70 -15.76 -11.57
C MET A 63 12.48 -16.62 -12.59
N PRO A 64 11.93 -17.76 -13.06
CA PRO A 64 12.58 -18.57 -14.09
C PRO A 64 12.85 -17.77 -15.38
N PRO A 65 14.02 -17.96 -16.04
CA PRO A 65 14.37 -17.21 -17.25
C PRO A 65 13.36 -17.30 -18.39
N VAL A 66 12.66 -18.43 -18.51
CA VAL A 66 11.60 -18.64 -19.51
C VAL A 66 10.38 -17.72 -19.30
N LEU A 67 10.18 -17.21 -18.09
CA LEU A 67 9.10 -16.28 -17.75
C LEU A 67 9.57 -14.81 -17.79
N LEU A 68 10.88 -14.54 -17.85
CA LEU A 68 11.44 -13.18 -17.89
C LEU A 68 11.18 -12.45 -19.20
N GLN A 69 10.92 -13.19 -20.30
CA GLN A 69 10.51 -12.57 -21.56
C GLN A 69 9.11 -11.92 -21.48
N ASN A 70 8.32 -12.28 -20.46
CA ASN A 70 7.03 -11.67 -20.15
C ASN A 70 7.19 -10.68 -18.98
N VAL A 71 6.50 -9.53 -19.07
CA VAL A 71 6.31 -8.63 -17.93
C VAL A 71 5.57 -9.39 -16.83
N TYR A 72 6.13 -9.43 -15.61
CA TYR A 72 5.53 -10.10 -14.46
C TYR A 72 5.04 -9.10 -13.39
N ILE A 73 4.04 -9.51 -12.63
CA ILE A 73 3.48 -8.79 -11.48
C ILE A 73 4.24 -9.22 -10.23
N ASP A 74 4.75 -8.26 -9.48
CA ASP A 74 5.54 -8.53 -8.27
C ASP A 74 4.72 -8.29 -7.00
N MET A 75 3.94 -9.29 -6.59
CA MET A 75 3.10 -9.22 -5.39
C MET A 75 3.92 -9.23 -4.11
N PHE A 76 5.08 -9.88 -4.12
CA PHE A 76 5.97 -9.93 -2.97
C PHE A 76 6.62 -8.57 -2.67
N ALA A 77 7.16 -7.89 -3.70
CA ALA A 77 7.81 -6.60 -3.51
C ALA A 77 6.83 -5.43 -3.45
N ASN A 78 5.77 -5.45 -4.27
CA ASN A 78 4.85 -4.32 -4.40
C ASN A 78 3.58 -4.48 -3.54
N GLY A 79 3.42 -5.63 -2.87
CA GLY A 79 2.25 -5.93 -2.07
C GLY A 79 1.04 -6.40 -2.90
N ILE A 80 0.05 -6.93 -2.19
CA ILE A 80 -1.14 -7.55 -2.81
C ILE A 80 -2.02 -6.53 -3.55
N GLU A 81 -2.08 -5.29 -3.08
CA GLU A 81 -2.94 -4.26 -3.65
C GLU A 81 -2.43 -3.76 -5.00
N ALA A 82 -1.14 -3.44 -5.08
CA ALA A 82 -0.50 -3.08 -6.35
C ALA A 82 -0.62 -4.22 -7.36
N ALA A 83 -0.49 -5.48 -6.90
CA ALA A 83 -0.69 -6.64 -7.74
C ALA A 83 -2.13 -6.75 -8.27
N ILE A 84 -3.15 -6.52 -7.45
CA ILE A 84 -4.57 -6.52 -7.87
C ILE A 84 -4.83 -5.45 -8.94
N VAL A 85 -4.32 -4.22 -8.73
CA VAL A 85 -4.47 -3.14 -9.72
C VAL A 85 -3.78 -3.49 -11.04
N GLN A 86 -2.57 -4.07 -10.98
CA GLN A 86 -1.86 -4.53 -12.16
C GLN A 86 -2.62 -5.64 -12.90
N ILE A 87 -3.22 -6.59 -12.17
CA ILE A 87 -4.08 -7.63 -12.75
C ILE A 87 -5.25 -6.99 -13.50
N VAL A 88 -5.96 -6.03 -12.89
CA VAL A 88 -7.11 -5.33 -13.51
C VAL A 88 -6.68 -4.56 -14.75
N ASN A 89 -5.57 -3.82 -14.69
CA ASN A 89 -5.04 -3.04 -15.83
C ASN A 89 -4.68 -3.95 -17.01
N VAL A 90 -4.07 -5.11 -16.73
CA VAL A 90 -3.72 -6.09 -17.78
C VAL A 90 -4.98 -6.67 -18.44
N ILE A 91 -6.02 -6.96 -17.67
CA ILE A 91 -7.30 -7.47 -18.19
C ILE A 91 -8.00 -6.42 -19.07
N GLN A 92 -7.96 -5.15 -18.67
CA GLN A 92 -8.61 -4.04 -19.39
C GLN A 92 -7.89 -3.61 -20.66
N GLY A 93 -6.68 -4.13 -20.93
CA GLY A 93 -5.89 -3.73 -22.10
C GLY A 93 -5.36 -2.30 -22.00
N ASN A 94 -5.39 -1.71 -20.80
CA ASN A 94 -4.75 -0.42 -20.53
C ASN A 94 -3.25 -0.64 -20.66
N ASN A 95 -2.72 -0.30 -21.83
CA ASN A 95 -1.34 -0.58 -22.20
C ASN A 95 -0.41 0.42 -21.52
N THR A 96 -0.18 0.22 -20.23
CA THR A 96 0.89 0.86 -19.48
C THR A 96 1.21 -0.04 -18.30
N PHE A 97 2.15 -0.96 -18.50
CA PHE A 97 3.12 -1.21 -17.44
C PHE A 97 3.85 0.11 -17.23
N THR A 98 3.29 0.97 -16.39
CA THR A 98 4.09 1.96 -15.70
C THR A 98 4.85 1.15 -14.64
N PRO A 99 6.18 1.08 -14.68
CA PRO A 99 6.93 0.69 -13.50
C PRO A 99 6.68 1.81 -12.48
N GLN A 100 5.57 1.73 -11.75
CA GLN A 100 5.32 2.60 -10.62
C GLN A 100 6.11 2.01 -9.44
N HIS A 101 7.40 2.30 -9.45
CA HIS A 101 8.12 2.65 -8.23
C HIS A 101 7.56 3.95 -7.61
N MET A 102 6.25 4.18 -7.65
CA MET A 102 5.57 5.31 -7.01
C MET A 102 4.25 4.84 -6.40
N GLY A 103 4.36 4.37 -5.16
CA GLY A 103 3.58 4.93 -4.06
C GLY A 103 2.09 4.64 -4.05
N PHE A 104 1.68 3.38 -4.16
CA PHE A 104 0.39 3.02 -3.56
C PHE A 104 0.47 3.31 -2.06
N SER A 105 -0.40 4.20 -1.57
CA SER A 105 -0.56 4.46 -0.14
C SER A 105 -1.99 4.09 0.26
N ASN A 106 -2.12 3.10 1.14
CA ASN A 106 -3.41 2.76 1.75
C ASN A 106 -3.96 3.94 2.56
N LEU A 107 -3.09 4.80 3.07
CA LEU A 107 -3.47 5.99 3.83
C LEU A 107 -3.49 7.23 2.96
N THR A 108 -4.46 8.11 3.20
CA THR A 108 -4.48 9.48 2.69
C THR A 108 -4.85 10.42 3.83
N TYR A 109 -4.51 11.69 3.73
CA TYR A 109 -4.98 12.69 4.69
C TYR A 109 -5.67 13.85 4.00
N SER A 110 -6.71 14.41 4.62
CA SER A 110 -7.20 15.75 4.28
C SER A 110 -6.97 16.69 5.44
N PHE A 111 -6.87 17.98 5.16
CA PHE A 111 -6.79 19.00 6.19
C PHE A 111 -7.70 20.19 5.83
N SER A 112 -8.28 20.83 6.84
CA SER A 112 -9.15 21.98 6.67
C SER A 112 -9.17 22.83 7.94
N GLY A 113 -9.80 24.00 7.87
CA GLY A 113 -9.93 24.92 8.99
C GLY A 113 -9.11 26.19 8.83
N ASN A 114 -9.06 26.98 9.90
CA ASN A 114 -8.36 28.26 9.94
C ASN A 114 -7.13 28.14 10.85
N PRO A 115 -5.90 28.37 10.35
CA PRO A 115 -4.68 28.34 11.15
C PRO A 115 -4.69 29.18 12.43
N SER A 116 -5.51 30.23 12.49
CA SER A 116 -5.67 31.09 13.67
C SER A 116 -6.65 30.55 14.71
N VAL A 117 -7.44 29.53 14.38
CA VAL A 117 -8.52 28.99 15.25
C VAL A 117 -8.32 27.50 15.51
N ALA A 118 -8.29 26.69 14.44
CA ALA A 118 -8.06 25.26 14.50
C ALA A 118 -7.84 24.72 13.07
N VAL A 119 -6.96 23.73 12.96
CA VAL A 119 -6.77 22.91 11.75
C VAL A 119 -7.18 21.48 12.08
N ASP A 120 -8.15 20.95 11.34
CA ASP A 120 -8.58 19.57 11.42
C ASP A 120 -7.84 18.76 10.36
N ILE A 121 -7.28 17.61 10.75
CA ILE A 121 -6.63 16.65 9.86
C ILE A 121 -7.37 15.33 9.97
N VAL A 122 -7.76 14.75 8.83
CA VAL A 122 -8.46 13.46 8.78
C VAL A 122 -7.61 12.47 8.00
N ILE A 123 -7.04 11.50 8.70
CA ILE A 123 -6.25 10.41 8.14
C ILE A 123 -7.20 9.24 7.88
N SER A 124 -7.37 8.89 6.61
CA SER A 124 -8.31 7.86 6.15
C SER A 124 -7.56 6.73 5.48
N ALA A 125 -8.02 5.50 5.72
CA ALA A 125 -7.63 4.39 4.88
C ALA A 125 -8.55 4.32 3.65
N SER A 126 -7.96 4.11 2.47
CA SER A 126 -8.68 4.11 1.19
C SER A 126 -9.34 2.77 0.93
N HIS A 127 -8.65 1.66 1.22
CA HIS A 127 -9.08 0.32 0.80
C HIS A 127 -9.01 -0.71 1.93
N LEU A 128 -7.94 -0.69 2.73
CA LEU A 128 -7.68 -1.71 3.75
C LEU A 128 -7.62 -1.15 5.16
N MET A 129 -7.78 -2.02 6.15
CA MET A 129 -7.53 -1.68 7.53
C MET A 129 -6.03 -1.45 7.75
N GLU A 130 -5.66 -0.34 8.41
CA GLU A 130 -4.29 -0.05 8.83
C GLU A 130 -4.09 -0.47 10.30
N PRO A 131 -3.35 -1.55 10.59
CA PRO A 131 -3.09 -2.00 11.95
C PRO A 131 -2.01 -1.15 12.62
N ASN A 132 -2.13 -0.93 13.93
CA ASN A 132 -1.12 -0.22 14.75
C ASN A 132 -0.64 1.12 14.15
N PRO A 133 -1.57 2.02 13.75
CA PRO A 133 -1.18 3.26 13.08
C PRO A 133 -0.29 4.13 13.99
N SER A 134 0.77 4.68 13.42
CA SER A 134 1.69 5.60 14.10
C SER A 134 2.06 6.72 13.14
N PHE A 135 1.84 7.97 13.57
CA PHE A 135 1.97 9.14 12.73
C PHE A 135 2.94 10.15 13.28
N LEU A 136 3.54 10.91 12.39
CA LEU A 136 4.32 12.10 12.72
C LEU A 136 3.73 13.28 11.95
N VAL A 137 3.08 14.18 12.68
CA VAL A 137 2.49 15.40 12.12
C VAL A 137 3.58 16.46 12.03
N LEU A 138 3.97 16.84 10.82
CA LEU A 138 5.04 17.80 10.58
C LEU A 138 4.51 19.24 10.70
N ILE A 139 5.24 20.05 11.47
CA ILE A 139 4.87 21.42 11.84
C ILE A 139 6.12 22.30 11.94
N ASP A 140 5.98 23.59 11.68
CA ASP A 140 7.06 24.57 11.97
C ASP A 140 6.95 25.18 13.37
N ASN A 141 5.84 24.94 14.06
CA ASN A 141 5.60 25.45 15.41
C ASN A 141 6.62 24.89 16.42
N GLU A 142 7.00 25.70 17.40
CA GLU A 142 7.81 25.28 18.54
C GLU A 142 6.98 24.53 19.58
N GLU A 143 7.66 23.90 20.53
CA GLU A 143 7.01 23.15 21.61
C GLU A 143 6.09 24.06 22.44
N GLY A 144 4.84 23.63 22.62
CA GLY A 144 3.83 24.38 23.37
C GLY A 144 3.13 25.51 22.60
N GLU A 145 3.51 25.79 21.35
CA GLU A 145 2.80 26.76 20.49
C GLU A 145 1.52 26.20 19.86
N ILE A 146 1.32 24.88 19.92
CA ILE A 146 0.10 24.21 19.47
C ILE A 146 -0.32 23.13 20.45
N LYS A 147 -1.60 22.76 20.39
CA LYS A 147 -2.17 21.58 21.07
C LYS A 147 -2.76 20.66 20.02
N ILE A 148 -2.46 19.36 20.11
CA ILE A 148 -3.04 18.34 19.23
C ILE A 148 -3.94 17.42 20.05
N GLU A 149 -5.16 17.20 19.56
CA GLU A 149 -6.12 16.24 20.11
C GLU A 149 -6.46 15.18 19.06
N MET A 150 -6.56 13.92 19.47
CA MET A 150 -6.95 12.81 18.61
C MET A 150 -8.37 12.35 18.94
N ASN A 151 -9.19 12.13 17.92
CA ASN A 151 -10.54 11.56 18.00
C ASN A 151 -11.43 12.20 19.09
N GLY A 152 -11.36 13.53 19.25
CA GLY A 152 -12.14 14.24 20.26
C GLY A 152 -11.60 14.14 21.69
N GLY A 153 -10.27 14.00 21.84
CA GLY A 153 -9.59 13.97 23.15
C GLY A 153 -9.29 12.57 23.68
N VAL A 154 -9.36 11.54 22.83
CA VAL A 154 -8.97 10.19 23.19
C VAL A 154 -7.47 10.16 23.50
N PRO A 155 -7.04 9.48 24.58
CA PRO A 155 -5.63 9.35 24.90
C PRO A 155 -4.83 8.67 23.77
N HIS A 156 -3.60 9.14 23.59
CA HIS A 156 -2.67 8.66 22.57
C HIS A 156 -1.27 8.55 23.17
N ARG A 157 -0.38 7.84 22.48
CA ARG A 157 1.06 7.81 22.74
C ARG A 157 1.75 8.79 21.81
N GLY A 158 2.88 9.33 22.27
CA GLY A 158 3.73 10.23 21.49
C GLY A 158 3.89 11.58 22.17
N GLY A 159 4.28 12.59 21.41
CA GLY A 159 4.66 13.90 21.90
C GLY A 159 5.43 14.73 20.88
N PHE A 160 5.88 15.90 21.30
CA PHE A 160 6.64 16.82 20.47
C PHE A 160 8.06 16.28 20.19
N ASN A 161 8.52 16.49 18.96
CA ASN A 161 9.84 16.11 18.47
C ASN A 161 10.44 17.32 17.75
N LYS A 162 11.58 17.81 18.24
CA LYS A 162 12.25 19.00 17.72
C LYS A 162 13.28 18.64 16.66
N GLY A 163 13.36 19.44 15.58
CA GLY A 163 14.49 19.41 14.65
C GLY A 163 14.63 18.15 13.82
N ILE A 164 13.52 17.59 13.34
CA ILE A 164 13.49 16.46 12.42
C ILE A 164 14.04 16.92 11.06
N THR A 165 15.11 16.27 10.59
CA THR A 165 15.67 16.51 9.26
C THR A 165 15.03 15.56 8.27
N LEU A 166 14.33 16.11 7.28
CA LEU A 166 13.73 15.36 6.18
C LEU A 166 14.78 15.01 5.11
N ASP A 167 14.48 14.05 4.24
CA ASP A 167 15.38 13.59 3.17
C ASP A 167 15.84 14.70 2.21
N ASN A 168 15.04 15.76 2.09
CA ASN A 168 15.37 16.94 1.28
C ASN A 168 16.22 17.99 2.03
N GLY A 169 16.70 17.67 3.23
CA GLY A 169 17.51 18.55 4.08
C GLY A 169 16.73 19.63 4.83
N ILE A 170 15.40 19.70 4.66
CA ILE A 170 14.57 20.64 5.43
C ILE A 170 14.46 20.13 6.87
N VAL A 171 14.69 21.04 7.80
CA VAL A 171 14.49 20.79 9.23
C VAL A 171 13.12 21.32 9.64
N VAL A 172 12.28 20.46 10.21
CA VAL A 172 10.95 20.78 10.73
C VAL A 172 10.78 20.21 12.13
N ASN A 173 9.77 20.67 12.86
CA ASN A 173 9.34 20.00 14.07
C ASN A 173 8.24 18.98 13.73
N GLY A 174 7.93 18.13 14.69
CA GLY A 174 6.91 17.11 14.52
C GLY A 174 6.22 16.75 15.82
N PHE A 175 5.00 16.25 15.70
CA PHE A 175 4.28 15.68 16.83
C PHE A 175 3.98 14.22 16.53
N ALA A 176 4.64 13.32 17.24
CA ALA A 176 4.41 11.88 17.14
C ALA A 176 3.07 11.57 17.80
N ILE A 177 2.22 10.81 17.11
CA ILE A 177 0.91 10.42 17.63
C ILE A 177 0.52 9.02 17.16
N ALA A 178 0.23 8.15 18.12
CA ALA A 178 -0.28 6.81 17.88
C ALA A 178 -1.41 6.50 18.87
N PRO A 179 -2.55 5.95 18.43
CA PRO A 179 -3.56 5.49 19.36
C PRO A 179 -3.02 4.40 20.30
N LEU A 180 -3.63 4.33 21.49
CA LEU A 180 -3.33 3.27 22.48
C LEU A 180 -3.77 1.88 22.01
N GLY A 181 -4.67 1.82 21.04
CA GLY A 181 -5.11 0.60 20.38
C GLY A 181 -6.08 0.89 19.24
N GLY A 182 -6.38 -0.13 18.45
CA GLY A 182 -7.27 -0.04 17.30
C GLY A 182 -6.56 0.08 15.96
N ALA A 183 -7.35 0.23 14.91
CA ALA A 183 -6.90 0.29 13.53
C ALA A 183 -7.69 1.37 12.78
N ILE A 184 -7.11 1.92 11.72
CA ILE A 184 -7.86 2.78 10.80
C ILE A 184 -8.60 1.90 9.81
N THR A 185 -9.88 2.16 9.59
CA THR A 185 -10.63 1.50 8.50
C THR A 185 -11.25 2.58 7.61
N PRO A 186 -11.67 2.25 6.38
CA PRO A 186 -12.30 3.23 5.49
C PRO A 186 -13.52 3.95 6.09
N LYS A 187 -14.22 3.31 7.04
CA LYS A 187 -15.38 3.90 7.74
C LYS A 187 -15.03 4.53 9.10
N MET A 188 -13.82 4.30 9.62
CA MET A 188 -13.34 4.83 10.90
C MET A 188 -11.96 5.48 10.71
N PRO A 189 -11.92 6.72 10.18
CA PRO A 189 -10.68 7.48 10.02
C PRO A 189 -10.15 7.98 11.37
N THR A 190 -8.85 8.26 11.45
CA THR A 190 -8.27 9.00 12.58
C THR A 190 -8.43 10.48 12.34
N LYS A 191 -8.97 11.20 13.33
CA LYS A 191 -9.14 12.65 13.29
C LYS A 191 -8.20 13.31 14.27
N LEU A 192 -7.43 14.27 13.80
CA LEU A 192 -6.57 15.11 14.62
C LEU A 192 -7.09 16.54 14.55
N LYS A 193 -7.12 17.21 15.70
CA LYS A 193 -7.44 18.63 15.77
C LYS A 193 -6.25 19.37 16.35
N ILE A 194 -5.71 20.31 15.59
CA ILE A 194 -4.61 21.16 16.00
C ILE A 194 -5.16 22.53 16.35
N THR A 195 -4.93 22.97 17.58
CA THR A 195 -5.37 24.29 18.06
C THR A 195 -4.14 25.15 18.34
N PRO A 196 -4.08 26.39 17.84
CA PRO A 196 -3.02 27.33 18.16
C PRO A 196 -3.00 27.65 19.65
N GLN A 197 -1.80 27.88 20.18
CA GLN A 197 -1.55 28.37 21.52
C GLN A 197 -0.66 29.61 21.43
N GLN A 198 -0.61 30.38 22.52
CA GLN A 198 0.31 31.52 22.64
C GLN A 198 0.19 32.55 21.49
N GLY A 199 -0.99 32.64 20.85
CA GLY A 199 -1.22 33.55 19.71
C GLY A 199 -0.51 33.17 18.41
N LYS A 200 0.06 31.97 18.30
CA LYS A 200 0.79 31.48 17.12
C LYS A 200 -0.14 30.76 16.15
N LEU A 201 0.02 30.99 14.85
CA LEU A 201 -0.75 30.28 13.83
C LEU A 201 -0.26 28.83 13.70
N VAL A 202 -1.18 27.91 13.38
CA VAL A 202 -0.82 26.53 13.04
C VAL A 202 -0.07 26.49 11.70
N ALA A 203 1.19 26.05 11.73
CA ALA A 203 2.07 25.94 10.58
C ALA A 203 2.27 24.46 10.18
N PHE A 204 1.21 23.86 9.64
CA PHE A 204 1.18 22.45 9.24
C PHE A 204 1.90 22.21 7.89
N ARG A 205 2.72 21.16 7.82
CA ARG A 205 3.51 20.80 6.62
C ARG A 205 3.14 19.47 5.98
N GLY A 206 2.62 18.52 6.75
CA GLY A 206 2.26 17.20 6.24
C GLY A 206 2.17 16.15 7.34
N VAL A 207 1.92 14.90 6.95
CA VAL A 207 1.86 13.76 7.86
C VAL A 207 2.74 12.63 7.32
N LEU A 208 3.55 12.05 8.19
CA LEU A 208 4.27 10.81 7.90
C LEU A 208 3.62 9.64 8.65
N HIS A 209 3.73 8.44 8.07
CA HIS A 209 3.35 7.16 8.65
C HIS A 209 4.60 6.33 8.94
N GLN A 210 4.67 5.70 10.11
CA GLN A 210 5.73 4.76 10.44
C GLN A 210 5.51 3.43 9.70
N ALA A 211 6.26 3.19 8.62
CA ALA A 211 6.15 1.98 7.80
C ALA A 211 6.95 0.80 8.37
N SER A 212 8.01 1.09 9.11
CA SER A 212 8.79 0.13 9.90
C SER A 212 9.42 0.84 11.10
N TYR A 213 10.18 0.13 11.94
CA TYR A 213 10.82 0.75 13.11
C TYR A 213 11.70 1.95 12.75
N ASP A 214 12.37 1.89 11.60
CA ASP A 214 13.35 2.90 11.17
C ASP A 214 12.88 3.73 9.97
N GLU A 215 11.70 3.42 9.40
CA GLU A 215 11.22 4.02 8.16
C GLU A 215 9.92 4.80 8.35
N TRP A 216 9.95 6.08 7.97
CA TRP A 216 8.79 6.97 7.93
C TRP A 216 8.47 7.35 6.49
N LYS A 217 7.22 7.17 6.07
CA LYS A 217 6.75 7.48 4.71
C LYS A 217 5.75 8.62 4.73
N ALA A 218 5.88 9.54 3.78
CA ALA A 218 4.88 10.59 3.60
C ALA A 218 3.52 10.00 3.22
N ILE A 219 2.47 10.42 3.92
CA ILE A 219 1.09 10.12 3.54
C ILE A 219 0.69 11.13 2.47
N PRO A 220 0.17 10.72 1.31
CA PRO A 220 -0.30 11.66 0.30
C PRO A 220 -1.57 12.40 0.75
N PRO A 221 -1.72 13.69 0.38
CA PRO A 221 -2.98 14.41 0.58
C PRO A 221 -4.08 13.79 -0.29
N ARG A 222 -5.31 13.79 0.23
CA ARG A 222 -6.50 13.37 -0.49
C ARG A 222 -6.92 14.50 -1.45
N ASN A 223 -6.81 14.23 -2.74
CA ASN A 223 -7.31 15.10 -3.81
C ASN A 223 -8.83 15.25 -3.76
#